data_AF-A0A914FDA0-F1
#
_entry.id   AF-A0A914FDA0-F1
#
_cell.length_a   1.000
_cell.length_b   1.000
_cell.length_c   1.000
_cell.angle_alpha   90.00
_cell.angle_beta   90.00
_cell.angle_gamma   90.00
#
_symmetry.space_group_name_H-M   'P 1'
#
loop_
_entity.id
_entity.type
_entity.pdbx_description
1 polymer ?
#
loop_
_entity_poly.entity_id
_entity_poly.type
_entity_poly.pdbx_seq_one_letter_code
_entity_poly.pdbx_strand_id
1 'polypeptide(L)'
;MECTRVKLALTCLGLITIVLIQILYISSKLGGNCDQIKEMFLHYHVVVKDDADNKSSEQPSLDPRRRRLPDALIIGVRKGGTRALLDAMALHPQIKAARREVHFFDQNETYSQGIEWYRQQMPFSHPGQLTIEKTPAYFASSITPSRVYQLNKNMKLILILRDPVIRTISDFTQVLYTKLERNKTQPIFENVAFLPNSTKINTDFKP
;
A
#
# COMPACT_ATOMS: atom_id res chain seq x y z
N MET A 1 15.76 -38.02 -17.45
CA MET A 1 15.27 -36.93 -16.55
C MET A 1 16.37 -35.98 -16.06
N GLU A 2 17.66 -36.18 -16.40
CA GLU A 2 18.74 -35.30 -15.91
C GLU A 2 18.88 -33.97 -16.68
N CYS A 3 18.47 -33.91 -17.95
CA CYS A 3 18.67 -32.73 -18.81
C CYS A 3 17.83 -31.50 -18.40
N THR A 4 16.67 -31.68 -17.76
CA THR A 4 15.78 -30.57 -17.35
C THR A 4 16.24 -29.88 -16.06
N ARG A 5 16.90 -30.61 -15.15
CA ARG A 5 17.39 -30.07 -13.87
C ARG A 5 18.60 -29.15 -14.08
N VAL A 6 19.45 -29.47 -15.04
CA VAL A 6 20.63 -28.65 -15.40
C VAL A 6 20.19 -27.30 -15.98
N LYS A 7 19.20 -27.28 -16.88
CA LYS A 7 18.68 -26.04 -17.46
C LYS A 7 18.04 -25.10 -16.43
N LEU A 8 17.30 -25.65 -15.46
CA LEU A 8 16.68 -24.85 -14.39
C LEU A 8 17.72 -24.27 -13.42
N ALA A 9 18.77 -25.03 -13.11
CA ALA A 9 19.87 -24.55 -12.28
C ALA A 9 20.63 -23.40 -12.98
N LEU A 10 20.93 -23.54 -14.28
CA LEU A 10 21.59 -22.50 -15.07
C LEU A 10 20.77 -21.20 -15.15
N THR A 11 19.45 -21.29 -15.30
CA THR A 11 18.59 -20.09 -15.29
C THR A 11 18.51 -19.42 -13.93
N CYS A 12 18.50 -20.19 -12.83
CA CYS A 12 18.49 -19.65 -11.48
C CYS A 12 19.81 -18.97 -11.12
N LEU A 13 20.95 -19.57 -11.50
CA LEU A 13 22.27 -18.96 -11.32
C LEU A 13 22.37 -17.64 -12.10
N GLY A 14 21.85 -17.58 -13.32
CA GLY A 14 21.83 -16.34 -14.12
C GLY A 14 21.02 -15.20 -13.47
N LEU A 15 19.85 -15.51 -12.89
CA LEU A 15 19.05 -14.52 -12.17
C LEU A 15 19.74 -14.04 -10.89
N ILE A 16 20.36 -14.94 -10.13
CA ILE A 16 21.12 -14.58 -8.93
C ILE A 16 22.30 -13.68 -9.27
N THR A 17 23.03 -13.95 -10.36
CA THR A 17 24.14 -13.10 -10.79
C THR A 17 23.68 -11.72 -11.22
N ILE A 18 22.53 -11.61 -11.93
CA ILE A 18 21.98 -10.31 -12.34
C ILE A 18 21.59 -9.47 -11.12
N VAL A 19 20.94 -10.08 -10.12
CA VAL A 19 20.54 -9.40 -8.89
C VAL A 19 21.77 -8.95 -8.09
N LEU A 20 22.81 -9.79 -7.98
CA LEU A 20 24.05 -9.42 -7.31
C LEU A 20 24.79 -8.30 -8.04
N ILE A 21 24.81 -8.30 -9.37
CA ILE A 21 25.39 -7.22 -10.18
C ILE A 21 24.61 -5.92 -9.96
N GLN A 22 23.28 -5.95 -9.89
CA GLN A 22 22.47 -4.76 -9.61
C GLN A 22 22.68 -4.23 -8.19
N ILE A 23 22.80 -5.11 -7.19
CA ILE A 23 23.11 -4.70 -5.81
C ILE A 23 24.50 -4.06 -5.75
N LEU A 24 25.52 -4.70 -6.34
CA LEU A 24 26.89 -4.15 -6.39
C LEU A 24 26.96 -2.85 -7.20
N TYR A 25 26.23 -2.74 -8.31
CA TYR A 25 26.13 -1.51 -9.09
C TYR A 25 25.51 -0.38 -8.25
N ILE A 26 24.42 -0.66 -7.52
CA ILE A 26 23.79 0.29 -6.61
C ILE A 26 24.75 0.67 -5.48
N SER A 27 25.47 -0.28 -4.88
CA SER A 27 26.49 -0.03 -3.85
C SER A 27 27.68 0.77 -4.38
N SER A 28 28.09 0.57 -5.63
CA SER A 28 29.17 1.34 -6.27
C SER A 28 28.73 2.76 -6.64
N LYS A 29 27.45 2.95 -7.01
CA LYS A 29 26.85 4.27 -7.28
C LYS A 29 26.54 5.05 -6.00
N LEU A 30 26.28 4.34 -4.90
CA LEU A 30 26.12 4.89 -3.54
C LEU A 30 27.43 4.94 -2.75
N GLY A 31 28.55 4.49 -3.34
CA GLY A 31 29.90 4.57 -2.78
C GLY A 31 30.52 5.96 -2.84
N GLY A 32 29.71 7.01 -2.61
CA GLY A 32 30.20 8.36 -2.34
C GLY A 32 30.45 8.52 -0.84
N ASN A 33 31.62 9.03 -0.48
CA ASN A 33 32.03 9.31 0.89
C ASN A 33 30.90 9.93 1.73
N CYS A 34 30.72 9.41 2.95
CA CYS A 34 29.72 9.86 3.93
C CYS A 34 29.81 11.37 4.26
N ASP A 35 30.95 12.00 3.95
CA ASP A 35 31.18 13.43 4.19
C ASP A 35 30.84 14.34 3.00
N GLN A 36 30.76 13.83 1.76
CA GLN A 36 30.40 14.66 0.59
C GLN A 36 28.87 14.88 0.45
N ILE A 37 28.06 14.01 1.04
CA ILE A 37 26.59 14.17 1.03
C ILE A 37 26.15 15.28 2.00
N LYS A 38 26.94 15.59 3.04
CA LYS A 38 26.68 16.74 3.91
C LYS A 38 26.96 18.06 3.21
N GLU A 39 28.06 18.18 2.48
CA GLU A 39 28.42 19.42 1.77
C GLU A 39 27.50 19.71 0.57
N MET A 40 27.00 18.69 -0.13
CA MET A 40 26.01 18.90 -1.21
C MET A 40 24.64 19.33 -0.68
N PHE A 41 24.31 18.99 0.57
CA PHE A 41 23.05 19.39 1.23
C PHE A 41 23.17 20.67 2.08
N LEU A 42 24.37 21.06 2.52
CA LEU A 42 24.60 22.31 3.26
C LEU A 42 24.95 23.51 2.36
N HIS A 43 25.43 23.29 1.13
CA HIS A 43 25.86 24.38 0.26
C HIS A 43 24.73 25.00 -0.59
N TYR A 44 23.50 24.49 -0.52
CA TYR A 44 22.32 25.12 -1.15
C TYR A 44 21.61 26.11 -0.21
N HIS A 45 22.40 26.81 0.60
CA HIS A 45 21.95 27.89 1.47
C HIS A 45 22.08 29.25 0.75
N VAL A 46 21.02 30.06 0.88
CA VAL A 46 21.07 31.55 0.95
C VAL A 46 21.40 32.31 -0.33
N VAL A 47 20.34 32.81 -0.98
CA VAL A 47 20.23 34.26 -1.30
C VAL A 47 18.78 34.66 -1.09
N VAL A 48 18.44 35.21 0.07
CA VAL A 48 17.25 36.04 0.23
C VAL A 48 17.69 37.33 0.89
N LYS A 49 17.47 38.42 0.16
CA LYS A 49 17.77 39.79 0.53
C LYS A 49 16.79 40.23 1.61
N ASP A 50 17.32 40.90 2.62
CA ASP A 50 16.55 41.51 3.71
C ASP A 50 15.55 42.53 3.19
N ASP A 51 14.35 42.53 3.77
CA ASP A 51 13.62 43.76 4.12
C ASP A 51 12.62 43.44 5.25
N ALA A 52 12.73 44.22 6.33
CA ALA A 52 12.05 44.04 7.59
C ALA A 52 10.62 44.59 7.58
N ASP A 53 9.67 43.90 8.24
CA ASP A 53 8.85 44.54 9.27
C ASP A 53 8.09 43.54 10.17
N ASN A 54 7.95 43.90 11.44
CA ASN A 54 7.61 43.07 12.59
C ASN A 54 6.09 42.98 12.84
N LYS A 55 5.53 41.78 13.12
CA LYS A 55 4.36 41.59 14.02
C LYS A 55 4.10 40.11 14.41
N SER A 56 3.86 39.93 15.70
CA SER A 56 3.65 38.71 16.49
C SER A 56 2.59 37.71 16.00
N SER A 57 2.95 36.42 15.84
CA SER A 57 2.03 35.25 15.89
C SER A 57 2.84 33.93 15.91
N GLU A 58 2.24 32.86 16.44
CA GLU A 58 2.83 31.51 16.60
C GLU A 58 3.77 31.11 15.44
N GLN A 59 5.01 30.72 15.78
CA GLN A 59 6.02 30.30 14.80
C GLN A 59 5.49 29.12 13.97
N PRO A 60 5.24 29.29 12.65
CA PRO A 60 4.88 28.16 11.81
C PRO A 60 6.10 27.25 11.74
N SER A 61 5.92 25.98 12.05
CA SER A 61 6.93 24.96 11.78
C SER A 61 7.38 25.10 10.32
N LEU A 62 8.66 25.41 10.09
CA LEU A 62 9.27 25.61 8.77
C LEU A 62 9.18 24.37 7.85
N ASP A 63 8.63 23.26 8.33
CA ASP A 63 8.32 22.08 7.54
C ASP A 63 6.93 22.20 6.90
N PRO A 64 6.81 22.41 5.57
CA PRO A 64 5.52 22.44 4.89
C PRO A 64 4.82 21.07 4.83
N ARG A 65 5.47 20.02 5.38
CA ARG A 65 4.89 18.69 5.48
C ARG A 65 3.82 18.64 6.55
N ARG A 66 2.66 18.13 6.15
CA ARG A 66 1.56 17.81 7.06
C ARG A 66 0.89 16.52 6.61
N ARG A 67 0.16 15.88 7.52
CA ARG A 67 -0.72 14.77 7.17
C ARG A 67 -1.98 15.36 6.51
N ARG A 68 -2.26 14.92 5.29
CA ARG A 68 -3.44 15.31 4.52
C ARG A 68 -4.35 14.11 4.39
N LEU A 69 -5.66 14.35 4.26
CA LEU A 69 -6.60 13.30 3.91
C LEU A 69 -6.24 12.74 2.51
N PRO A 70 -6.61 11.48 2.22
CA PRO A 70 -6.33 10.90 0.93
C PRO A 70 -7.09 11.61 -0.19
N ASP A 71 -6.40 11.78 -1.32
CA ASP A 71 -6.96 12.28 -2.59
C ASP A 71 -7.58 11.14 -3.41
N ALA A 72 -7.09 9.91 -3.19
CA ALA A 72 -7.61 8.70 -3.82
C ALA A 72 -7.59 7.50 -2.87
N LEU A 73 -8.53 6.58 -3.08
CA LEU A 73 -8.66 5.32 -2.34
C LEU A 73 -8.53 4.13 -3.29
N ILE A 74 -7.66 3.18 -2.96
CA ILE A 74 -7.68 1.84 -3.55
C ILE A 74 -8.64 0.99 -2.73
N ILE A 75 -9.86 0.83 -3.23
CA ILE A 75 -10.99 0.27 -2.46
C ILE A 75 -11.05 -1.27 -2.51
N GLY A 76 -10.31 -1.90 -3.42
CA GLY A 76 -10.42 -3.34 -3.64
C GLY A 76 -9.86 -3.82 -4.97
N VAL A 77 -10.01 -5.10 -5.28
CA VAL A 77 -10.64 -6.13 -4.42
C VAL A 77 -9.60 -6.90 -3.58
N ARG A 78 -10.05 -7.54 -2.49
CA ARG A 78 -9.18 -8.45 -1.72
C ARG A 78 -8.61 -9.53 -2.64
N LYS A 79 -7.31 -9.77 -2.52
CA LYS A 79 -6.48 -10.64 -3.41
C LYS A 79 -6.42 -10.20 -4.88
N GLY A 80 -6.85 -8.99 -5.22
CA GLY A 80 -6.74 -8.40 -6.55
C GLY A 80 -5.35 -7.85 -6.90
N GLY A 81 -4.41 -7.81 -5.96
CA GLY A 81 -3.08 -7.20 -6.17
C GLY A 81 -2.96 -5.75 -5.66
N THR A 82 -3.89 -5.33 -4.81
CA THR A 82 -3.94 -3.96 -4.25
C THR A 82 -2.62 -3.52 -3.59
N ARG A 83 -1.89 -4.43 -2.92
CA ARG A 83 -0.60 -4.11 -2.30
C ARG A 83 0.48 -3.80 -3.34
N ALA A 84 0.60 -4.64 -4.37
CA ALA A 84 1.56 -4.42 -5.45
C ALA A 84 1.28 -3.11 -6.19
N LEU A 85 0.00 -2.80 -6.43
CA LEU A 85 -0.42 -1.54 -7.01
C LEU A 85 0.00 -0.34 -6.14
N LEU A 86 -0.30 -0.38 -4.84
CA LEU A 86 0.08 0.69 -3.91
C LEU A 86 1.61 0.90 -3.87
N ASP A 87 2.38 -0.20 -3.79
CA ASP A 87 3.84 -0.13 -3.78
C ASP A 87 4.39 0.45 -5.08
N ALA A 88 3.83 0.06 -6.24
CA ALA A 88 4.22 0.62 -7.54
C ALA A 88 3.88 2.12 -7.65
N MET A 89 2.69 2.54 -7.21
CA MET A 89 2.31 3.96 -7.20
C MET A 89 3.19 4.79 -6.27
N ALA A 90 3.59 4.23 -5.12
CA ALA A 90 4.46 4.90 -4.15
C ALA A 90 5.89 5.16 -4.67
N LEU A 91 6.29 4.57 -5.80
CA LEU A 91 7.55 4.90 -6.48
C LEU A 91 7.51 6.28 -7.13
N HIS A 92 6.32 6.82 -7.43
CA HIS A 92 6.18 8.13 -8.04
C HIS A 92 6.47 9.25 -7.03
N PRO A 93 7.36 10.24 -7.33
CA PRO A 93 7.78 11.25 -6.36
C PRO A 93 6.65 12.16 -5.85
N GLN A 94 5.56 12.27 -6.62
CA GLN A 94 4.38 13.04 -6.22
C GLN A 94 3.31 12.24 -5.46
N ILE A 95 3.54 10.95 -5.18
CA ILE A 95 2.58 10.10 -4.47
C ILE A 95 3.12 9.74 -3.10
N LYS A 96 2.29 9.90 -2.06
CA LYS A 96 2.52 9.39 -0.71
C LYS A 96 1.44 8.40 -0.35
N ALA A 97 1.84 7.19 -0.01
CA ALA A 97 0.94 6.08 0.23
C ALA A 97 0.90 5.71 1.72
N ALA A 98 -0.30 5.56 2.29
CA ALA A 98 -0.49 4.92 3.59
C ALA A 98 -0.18 3.42 3.45
N ARG A 99 0.90 2.95 4.08
CA ARG A 99 1.37 1.56 3.93
C ARG A 99 0.44 0.51 4.57
N ARG A 100 -0.29 0.90 5.62
CA ARG A 100 -1.20 0.01 6.35
C ARG A 100 -2.63 0.20 5.86
N GLU A 101 -3.42 -0.87 5.93
CA GLU A 101 -4.87 -0.80 5.75
C GLU A 101 -5.46 -0.11 6.97
N VAL A 102 -6.20 0.97 6.76
CA VAL A 102 -6.67 1.83 7.86
C VAL A 102 -8.03 1.39 8.39
N HIS A 103 -8.82 0.73 7.55
CA HIS A 103 -10.17 0.27 7.89
C HIS A 103 -11.07 1.38 8.47
N PHE A 104 -11.01 2.59 7.91
CA PHE A 104 -11.75 3.73 8.47
C PHE A 104 -13.23 3.69 8.10
N PHE A 105 -13.56 3.32 6.86
CA PHE A 105 -14.95 3.38 6.38
C PHE A 105 -15.76 2.10 6.61
N ASP A 106 -15.11 0.93 6.72
CA ASP A 106 -15.76 -0.37 6.83
C ASP A 106 -16.03 -0.82 8.28
N GLN A 107 -15.31 -0.27 9.27
CA GLN A 107 -15.46 -0.60 10.69
C GLN A 107 -16.09 0.58 11.46
N ASN A 108 -16.99 0.29 12.40
CA ASN A 108 -17.68 1.33 13.15
C ASN A 108 -16.78 1.95 14.23
N GLU A 109 -15.90 1.14 14.81
CA GLU A 109 -15.02 1.47 15.92
C GLU A 109 -13.90 2.43 15.50
N THR A 110 -13.42 2.33 14.27
CA THR A 110 -12.45 3.28 13.68
C THR A 110 -13.15 4.50 13.09
N TYR A 111 -14.33 4.34 12.47
CA TYR A 111 -15.10 5.48 11.96
C TYR A 111 -15.51 6.45 13.07
N SER A 112 -15.88 5.93 14.24
CA SER A 112 -16.26 6.74 15.40
C SER A 112 -15.13 7.58 16.00
N GLN A 113 -13.86 7.25 15.69
CA GLN A 113 -12.70 8.06 16.10
C GLN A 113 -12.60 9.37 15.30
N GLY A 114 -13.38 9.49 14.22
CA GLY A 114 -13.55 10.72 13.47
C GLY A 114 -12.44 11.02 12.46
N ILE A 115 -12.66 12.10 11.71
CA ILE A 115 -11.85 12.48 10.56
C ILE A 115 -10.40 12.84 10.93
N GLU A 116 -10.18 13.41 12.12
CA GLU A 116 -8.83 13.78 12.55
C GLU A 116 -7.99 12.56 12.87
N TRP A 117 -8.58 11.55 13.52
CA TRP A 117 -7.92 10.26 13.69
C TRP A 117 -7.53 9.64 12.34
N TYR A 118 -8.43 9.68 11.36
CA TYR A 118 -8.15 9.18 10.01
C TYR A 118 -6.99 9.93 9.34
N ARG A 119 -6.99 11.26 9.43
CA ARG A 119 -5.89 12.11 8.95
C ARG A 119 -4.57 11.74 9.61
N GLN A 120 -4.58 11.43 10.91
CA GLN A 120 -3.37 11.01 11.62
C GLN A 120 -2.82 9.67 11.13
N GLN A 121 -3.61 8.82 10.48
CA GLN A 121 -3.11 7.58 9.87
C GLN A 121 -2.37 7.81 8.54
N MET A 122 -2.47 9.02 7.97
CA MET A 122 -1.87 9.35 6.68
C MET A 122 -0.38 9.70 6.80
N PRO A 123 0.44 9.43 5.78
CA PRO A 123 1.82 9.86 5.76
C PRO A 123 1.91 11.40 5.69
N PHE A 124 3.06 11.93 6.12
CA PHE A 124 3.41 13.31 5.82
C PHE A 124 3.60 13.49 4.30
N SER A 125 2.94 14.50 3.74
CA SER A 125 3.07 14.89 2.34
C SER A 125 3.45 16.37 2.23
N HIS A 126 4.00 16.78 1.09
CA HIS A 126 4.17 18.20 0.74
C HIS A 126 2.93 18.74 0.01
N PRO A 127 2.74 20.07 -0.06
CA PRO A 127 1.78 20.65 -1.00
C PRO A 127 2.02 20.12 -2.43
N GLY A 128 0.95 19.78 -3.15
CA GLY A 128 1.02 19.24 -4.51
C GLY A 128 1.30 17.72 -4.60
N GLN A 129 1.67 17.05 -3.50
CA GLN A 129 1.73 15.58 -3.48
C GLN A 129 0.35 14.98 -3.18
N LEU A 130 0.02 13.90 -3.87
CA LEU A 130 -1.19 13.13 -3.68
C LEU A 130 -1.01 12.11 -2.56
N THR A 131 -2.00 12.04 -1.66
CA THR A 131 -2.04 11.03 -0.60
C THR A 131 -2.99 9.90 -1.01
N ILE A 132 -2.54 8.65 -0.91
CA ILE A 132 -3.32 7.47 -1.31
C ILE A 132 -3.44 6.50 -0.14
N GLU A 133 -4.65 6.00 0.09
CA GLU A 133 -4.94 4.95 1.07
C GLU A 133 -5.48 3.70 0.38
N LYS A 134 -5.25 2.53 0.97
CA LYS A 134 -5.64 1.23 0.41
C LYS A 134 -6.20 0.31 1.48
N THR A 135 -7.51 0.08 1.43
CA THR A 135 -8.19 -0.93 2.24
C THR A 135 -9.12 -1.75 1.35
N PRO A 136 -8.76 -3.00 0.99
CA PRO A 136 -9.51 -3.80 0.03
C PRO A 136 -10.91 -4.22 0.48
N ALA A 137 -11.16 -4.17 1.80
CA ALA A 137 -12.45 -4.48 2.40
C ALA A 137 -13.54 -3.45 2.06
N TYR A 138 -13.15 -2.23 1.67
CA TYR A 138 -14.07 -1.16 1.29
C TYR A 138 -15.01 -1.58 0.16
N PHE A 139 -14.52 -2.35 -0.83
CA PHE A 139 -15.33 -2.80 -1.95
C PHE A 139 -16.51 -3.70 -1.54
N ALA A 140 -16.33 -4.58 -0.55
CA ALA A 140 -17.36 -5.50 -0.08
C ALA A 140 -18.23 -4.93 1.06
N SER A 141 -17.88 -3.75 1.57
CA SER A 141 -18.57 -3.11 2.69
C SER A 141 -19.73 -2.24 2.20
N SER A 142 -20.97 -2.60 2.59
CA SER A 142 -22.18 -1.87 2.20
C SER A 142 -22.25 -0.44 2.75
N ILE A 143 -21.59 -0.16 3.89
CA ILE A 143 -21.59 1.16 4.54
C ILE A 143 -20.53 2.10 3.98
N THR A 144 -19.47 1.56 3.37
CA THR A 144 -18.31 2.34 2.92
C THR A 144 -18.66 3.39 1.87
N PRO A 145 -19.45 3.10 0.80
CA PRO A 145 -19.76 4.10 -0.23
C PRO A 145 -20.38 5.38 0.32
N SER A 146 -21.34 5.25 1.24
CA SER A 146 -22.02 6.39 1.86
C SER A 146 -21.04 7.27 2.66
N ARG A 147 -20.16 6.65 3.46
CA ARG A 147 -19.19 7.36 4.28
C ARG A 147 -18.10 8.05 3.46
N VAL A 148 -17.62 7.40 2.39
CA VAL A 148 -16.65 8.01 1.46
C VAL A 148 -17.28 9.23 0.77
N TYR A 149 -18.53 9.11 0.31
CA TYR A 149 -19.26 10.22 -0.31
C TYR A 149 -19.49 11.40 0.65
N GLN A 150 -19.78 11.12 1.92
CA GLN A 150 -19.92 12.14 2.97
C GLN A 150 -18.59 12.87 3.24
N LEU A 151 -17.47 12.15 3.22
CA LEU A 151 -16.15 12.75 3.41
C LEU A 151 -15.76 13.67 2.24
N ASN A 152 -15.86 13.16 1.02
CA ASN A 152 -15.48 13.88 -0.19
C ASN A 152 -16.21 13.31 -1.41
N LYS A 153 -17.20 14.07 -1.92
CA LYS A 153 -17.98 13.70 -3.11
C LYS A 153 -17.13 13.54 -4.37
N ASN A 154 -15.95 14.16 -4.41
CA ASN A 154 -15.02 14.12 -5.54
C ASN A 154 -13.87 13.12 -5.35
N MET A 155 -13.92 12.27 -4.31
CA MET A 155 -12.90 11.27 -4.02
C MET A 155 -12.65 10.38 -5.24
N LYS A 156 -11.37 10.20 -5.59
CA LYS A 156 -11.01 9.28 -6.69
C LYS A 156 -10.93 7.85 -6.14
N LEU A 157 -11.59 6.93 -6.83
CA LEU A 157 -11.63 5.52 -6.44
C LEU A 157 -10.88 4.68 -7.47
N ILE A 158 -10.00 3.80 -6.98
CA ILE A 158 -9.22 2.88 -7.78
C ILE A 158 -9.65 1.47 -7.42
N LEU A 159 -10.07 0.72 -8.44
CA LEU A 159 -10.49 -0.67 -8.32
C LEU A 159 -9.56 -1.54 -9.18
N ILE A 160 -8.85 -2.47 -8.56
CA ILE A 160 -8.02 -3.46 -9.24
C ILE A 160 -8.67 -4.83 -9.12
N LEU A 161 -8.93 -5.43 -10.28
CA LEU A 161 -9.59 -6.72 -10.40
C LEU A 161 -8.60 -7.81 -10.85
N ARG A 162 -8.94 -9.04 -10.52
CA ARG A 162 -8.26 -10.26 -10.95
C ARG A 162 -9.33 -11.24 -11.39
N ASP A 163 -8.96 -12.21 -12.24
CA ASP A 163 -9.80 -13.37 -12.54
C ASP A 163 -10.47 -13.91 -11.25
N PRO A 164 -11.80 -14.06 -11.22
CA PRO A 164 -12.53 -14.38 -10.00
C PRO A 164 -12.21 -15.77 -9.46
N VAL A 165 -11.89 -16.75 -10.31
CA VAL A 165 -11.51 -18.10 -9.89
C VAL A 165 -10.16 -18.05 -9.19
N ILE A 166 -9.16 -17.44 -9.84
CA ILE A 166 -7.82 -17.33 -9.28
C ILE A 166 -7.80 -16.45 -8.01
N ARG A 167 -8.57 -15.36 -8.00
CA ARG A 167 -8.77 -14.51 -6.81
C ARG A 167 -9.29 -15.35 -5.64
N THR A 168 -10.31 -16.18 -5.87
CA THR A 168 -10.95 -17.01 -4.85
C THR A 168 -10.00 -18.08 -4.30
N ILE A 169 -9.23 -18.75 -5.15
CA ILE A 169 -8.18 -19.68 -4.71
C ILE A 169 -7.15 -18.94 -3.85
N SER A 170 -6.67 -17.78 -4.29
CA SER A 170 -5.71 -16.98 -3.54
C SER A 170 -6.24 -16.55 -2.17
N ASP A 171 -7.55 -16.31 -2.08
CA ASP A 171 -8.23 -15.91 -0.86
C ASP A 171 -8.31 -17.04 0.15
N PHE A 172 -8.75 -18.21 -0.31
CA PHE A 172 -8.74 -19.44 0.46
C PHE A 172 -7.33 -19.76 0.96
N THR A 173 -6.32 -19.69 0.09
CA THR A 173 -4.91 -19.94 0.44
C THR A 173 -4.44 -19.00 1.56
N GLN A 174 -4.82 -17.71 1.53
CA GLN A 174 -4.48 -16.79 2.61
C GLN A 174 -5.13 -17.22 3.94
N VAL A 175 -6.42 -17.57 3.93
CA VAL A 175 -7.13 -18.05 5.13
C VAL A 175 -6.47 -19.31 5.68
N LEU A 176 -6.13 -20.26 4.81
CA LEU A 176 -5.43 -21.50 5.15
C LEU A 176 -4.11 -21.22 5.88
N TYR A 177 -3.23 -20.41 5.29
CA TYR A 177 -1.93 -20.07 5.90
C TYR A 177 -2.08 -19.29 7.21
N THR A 178 -2.99 -18.32 7.28
CA THR A 178 -3.23 -17.59 8.53
C THR A 178 -3.73 -18.49 9.66
N LYS A 179 -4.54 -19.53 9.35
CA LYS A 179 -4.95 -20.51 10.37
C LYS A 179 -3.82 -21.45 10.75
N LEU A 180 -3.02 -21.89 9.79
CA LEU A 180 -1.81 -22.70 10.02
C LEU A 180 -0.84 -21.99 10.96
N GLU A 181 -0.46 -20.75 10.67
CA GLU A 181 0.45 -19.95 11.51
C GLU A 181 -0.07 -19.73 12.93
N ARG A 182 -1.39 -19.77 13.12
CA ARG A 182 -2.06 -19.60 14.42
C ARG A 182 -2.36 -20.92 15.12
N ASN A 183 -1.86 -22.05 14.62
CA ASN A 183 -2.14 -23.40 15.13
C ASN A 183 -3.65 -23.69 15.28
N LYS A 184 -4.46 -23.25 14.30
CA LYS A 184 -5.91 -23.49 14.25
C LYS A 184 -6.28 -24.52 13.19
N THR A 185 -7.43 -25.18 13.37
CA THR A 185 -7.99 -26.11 12.38
C THR A 185 -8.14 -25.47 11.01
N GLN A 186 -7.57 -26.13 10.00
CA GLN A 186 -7.53 -25.66 8.62
C GLN A 186 -8.87 -25.90 7.93
N PRO A 187 -9.32 -24.98 7.06
CA PRO A 187 -10.49 -25.24 6.24
C PRO A 187 -10.14 -26.23 5.12
N ILE A 188 -11.13 -27.03 4.73
CA ILE A 188 -11.06 -27.88 3.53
C ILE A 188 -11.67 -27.08 2.38
N PHE A 189 -11.01 -27.05 1.21
CA PHE A 189 -11.41 -26.18 0.11
C PHE A 189 -12.82 -26.53 -0.39
N GLU A 190 -13.09 -27.81 -0.61
CA GLU A 190 -14.35 -28.32 -1.16
C GLU A 190 -15.53 -27.92 -0.27
N ASN A 191 -15.37 -28.02 1.05
CA ASN A 191 -16.41 -27.67 2.03
C ASN A 191 -16.71 -26.16 2.09
N VAL A 192 -15.78 -25.32 1.61
CA VAL A 192 -15.93 -23.87 1.59
C VAL A 192 -16.44 -23.40 0.23
N ALA A 193 -15.96 -24.01 -0.85
CA ALA A 193 -16.25 -23.63 -2.23
C ALA A 193 -17.62 -24.13 -2.73
N PHE A 194 -18.11 -25.26 -2.21
CA PHE A 194 -19.35 -25.89 -2.66
C PHE A 194 -20.38 -26.04 -1.54
N LEU A 195 -21.66 -26.10 -1.93
CA LEU A 195 -22.73 -26.46 -1.00
C LEU A 195 -22.61 -27.94 -0.60
N PRO A 196 -23.03 -28.33 0.62
CA PRO A 196 -22.91 -29.71 1.10
C PRO A 196 -23.56 -30.71 0.13
N ASN A 197 -22.83 -31.78 -0.22
CA ASN A 197 -23.27 -32.84 -1.13
C ASN A 197 -23.74 -32.33 -2.51
N SER A 198 -23.18 -31.21 -2.99
CA SER A 198 -23.55 -30.60 -4.26
C SER A 198 -22.33 -30.14 -5.06
N THR A 199 -22.47 -30.06 -6.39
CA THR A 199 -21.51 -29.40 -7.28
C THR A 199 -21.80 -27.90 -7.44
N LYS A 200 -22.85 -27.40 -6.78
CA LYS A 200 -23.21 -25.97 -6.79
C LYS A 200 -22.24 -25.16 -5.93
N ILE A 201 -21.79 -24.03 -6.48
CA ILE A 201 -20.87 -23.11 -5.81
C ILE A 201 -21.57 -22.45 -4.62
N ASN A 202 -20.85 -22.35 -3.50
CA ASN A 202 -21.25 -21.58 -2.33
C ASN A 202 -21.05 -20.08 -2.60
N THR A 203 -22.13 -19.35 -2.85
CA THR A 203 -22.10 -17.89 -3.09
C THR A 203 -21.96 -17.06 -1.82
N ASP A 204 -22.09 -17.68 -0.64
CA ASP A 204 -21.97 -17.00 0.66
C ASP A 204 -20.52 -16.88 1.14
N PHE A 205 -19.56 -17.40 0.36
CA PHE A 205 -18.14 -17.22 0.63
C PHE A 205 -17.77 -15.73 0.55
N LYS A 206 -17.67 -15.09 1.72
CA LYS A 206 -17.38 -13.67 1.82
C LYS A 206 -15.96 -13.36 1.31
N PRO A 207 -15.81 -12.44 0.34
CA PRO A 207 -14.50 -11.99 -0.15
C PRO A 207 -13.71 -11.16 0.87
#